data_AF-A0A1I8NRK3-F1
#
_entry.id   AF-A0A1I8NRK3-F1
#
_cell.length_a   1.000
_cell.length_b   1.000
_cell.length_c   1.000
_cell.angle_alpha   90.00
_cell.angle_beta   90.00
_cell.angle_gamma   90.00
#
_symmetry.space_group_name_H-M   'P 1'
#
loop_
_entity.id
_entity.type
_entity.pdbx_description
1 polymer ?
#
loop_
_entity_poly.entity_id
_entity_poly.type
_entity_poly.pdbx_seq_one_letter_code
_entity_poly.pdbx_strand_id
1 'polypeptide(L)'
;MLRLRNVTKIGNSLIPTFRSFSSPGLPELTQVRHNVKRGDYAELTGNDVTFFESLIGATNLLQDGPDDLQGYNVDFWHSVRGSSKLVLKPGSTGEISEILKYCNHRRLAVCVQGGNTGLVGGSVPVCDEIILSMARLNKILSIDDITGIVACESGVILENLDAKTREAGYVVPLDLGAKSSCHIGGNVSTNAGGLRVIRYGNLHGSVLGVEA
;
A
#
# COMPACT_ATOMS: atom_id res chain seq x y z
N MET A 1 -81.78 1.45 17.72
CA MET A 1 -81.62 0.79 19.03
C MET A 1 -80.15 0.47 19.21
N LEU A 2 -79.50 1.18 20.15
CA LEU A 2 -78.22 0.93 20.84
C LEU A 2 -76.95 0.52 20.05
N ARG A 3 -75.90 1.37 19.99
CA ARG A 3 -74.81 1.59 20.98
C ARG A 3 -73.65 0.58 20.80
N LEU A 4 -72.49 0.98 20.24
CA LEU A 4 -71.17 1.24 20.88
C LEU A 4 -70.12 0.50 20.01
N ARG A 5 -68.83 0.80 19.86
CA ARG A 5 -67.87 1.80 20.34
C ARG A 5 -66.62 1.60 19.46
N ASN A 6 -65.93 2.70 19.16
CA ASN A 6 -64.49 2.84 18.89
C ASN A 6 -63.63 1.55 18.86
N VAL A 7 -63.06 1.25 17.69
CA VAL A 7 -61.77 0.57 17.58
C VAL A 7 -60.87 1.43 16.70
N THR A 8 -59.92 2.07 17.38
CA THR A 8 -58.66 2.66 16.91
C THR A 8 -58.27 2.42 15.46
N LYS A 9 -58.27 3.49 14.65
CA LYS A 9 -57.44 3.59 13.43
C LYS A 9 -55.98 3.68 13.87
N ILE A 10 -55.28 2.55 13.88
CA ILE A 10 -53.81 2.56 13.91
C ILE A 10 -53.36 2.98 12.51
N GLY A 11 -52.95 4.23 12.38
CA GLY A 11 -52.33 4.73 11.17
C GLY A 11 -51.03 3.97 10.92
N ASN A 12 -51.02 3.09 9.94
CA ASN A 12 -49.80 2.49 9.41
C ASN A 12 -49.04 3.56 8.61
N SER A 13 -48.40 4.51 9.30
CA SER A 13 -47.30 5.28 8.73
C SER A 13 -46.07 4.38 8.80
N LEU A 14 -45.90 3.53 7.79
CA LEU A 14 -44.64 2.84 7.53
C LEU A 14 -43.60 3.90 7.18
N ILE A 15 -42.98 4.50 8.19
CA ILE A 15 -41.73 5.23 8.01
C ILE A 15 -40.74 4.17 7.57
N PRO A 16 -40.22 4.20 6.33
CA PRO A 16 -39.16 3.29 5.97
C PRO A 16 -37.95 3.72 6.80
N THR A 17 -37.65 2.95 7.84
CA THR A 17 -36.37 3.05 8.53
C THR A 17 -35.32 2.59 7.52
N PHE A 18 -34.86 3.52 6.68
CA PHE A 18 -33.69 3.31 5.86
C PHE A 18 -32.56 3.01 6.84
N ARG A 19 -32.17 1.74 6.95
CA ARG A 19 -30.86 1.40 7.47
C ARG A 19 -29.88 1.89 6.40
N SER A 20 -29.41 3.14 6.52
CA SER A 20 -28.18 3.49 5.85
C SER A 20 -27.09 2.69 6.56
N PHE A 21 -26.60 1.65 5.90
CA PHE A 21 -25.25 1.22 6.21
C PHE A 21 -24.39 2.45 5.94
N SER A 22 -23.69 2.96 6.95
CA SER A 22 -22.62 3.91 6.69
C SER A 22 -21.66 3.17 5.76
N SER A 23 -21.65 3.49 4.46
CA SER A 23 -20.42 3.29 3.71
C SER A 23 -19.35 3.96 4.57
N PRO A 24 -18.31 3.24 5.02
CA PRO A 24 -17.26 3.90 5.77
C PRO A 24 -16.74 5.00 4.85
N GLY A 25 -17.07 6.25 5.20
CA GLY A 25 -16.62 7.40 4.44
C GLY A 25 -15.10 7.38 4.41
N LEU A 26 -14.50 8.01 3.39
CA LEU A 26 -13.06 8.13 3.35
C LEU A 26 -12.56 8.71 4.68
N PRO A 27 -11.53 8.11 5.32
CA PRO A 27 -11.02 8.60 6.60
C PRO A 27 -10.64 10.07 6.48
N GLU A 28 -10.80 10.86 7.53
CA GLU A 28 -10.26 12.21 7.53
C GLU A 28 -8.75 12.20 7.23
N LEU A 29 -8.23 13.25 6.58
CA LEU A 29 -6.80 13.34 6.29
C LEU A 29 -5.99 13.21 7.59
N THR A 30 -4.96 12.37 7.58
CA THR A 30 -4.14 12.03 8.75
C THR A 30 -3.59 13.28 9.42
N GLN A 31 -3.10 14.24 8.62
CA GLN A 31 -2.61 15.53 9.12
C GLN A 31 -3.65 16.32 9.94
N VAL A 32 -4.93 16.26 9.54
CA VAL A 32 -6.03 16.95 10.23
C VAL A 32 -6.44 16.16 11.46
N ARG A 33 -6.72 14.86 11.30
CA ARG A 33 -7.18 13.97 12.37
C ARG A 33 -6.23 13.93 13.57
N HIS A 34 -4.92 13.93 13.30
CA HIS A 34 -3.88 13.83 14.32
C HIS A 34 -3.17 15.16 14.59
N ASN A 35 -3.61 16.27 13.98
CA ASN A 35 -3.00 17.60 14.10
C ASN A 35 -1.47 17.59 13.88
N VAL A 36 -1.04 16.86 12.84
CA VAL A 36 0.38 16.72 12.49
C VAL A 36 0.76 17.88 11.58
N LYS A 37 1.83 18.60 11.94
CA LYS A 37 2.39 19.66 11.09
C LYS A 37 3.25 19.04 10.00
N ARG A 38 3.01 19.46 8.76
CA ARG A 38 3.88 19.16 7.63
C ARG A 38 5.31 19.64 7.91
N GLY A 39 6.29 18.80 7.57
CA GLY A 39 7.71 19.17 7.68
C GLY A 39 8.14 20.23 6.67
N ASP A 40 9.37 20.72 6.82
CA ASP A 40 10.03 21.65 5.88
C ASP A 40 10.48 20.91 4.61
N TYR A 41 9.51 20.51 3.78
CA TYR A 41 9.74 19.89 2.47
C TYR A 41 9.27 20.83 1.37
N ALA A 42 9.85 20.74 0.19
CA ALA A 42 9.32 21.45 -0.98
C ALA A 42 7.94 20.89 -1.37
N GLU A 43 7.16 21.72 -2.07
CA GLU A 43 5.91 21.30 -2.68
C GLU A 43 6.15 20.83 -4.13
N LEU A 44 5.32 19.90 -4.58
CA LEU A 44 5.37 19.39 -5.94
C LEU A 44 4.94 20.49 -6.93
N THR A 45 5.76 20.70 -7.96
CA THR A 45 5.50 21.62 -9.06
C THR A 45 5.34 20.87 -10.39
N GLY A 46 4.76 21.52 -11.41
CA GLY A 46 4.62 20.92 -12.74
C GLY A 46 5.96 20.49 -13.37
N ASN A 47 7.04 21.20 -13.09
CA ASN A 47 8.38 20.85 -13.59
C ASN A 47 8.90 19.54 -12.97
N ASP A 48 8.58 19.27 -11.69
CA ASP A 48 8.96 18.02 -11.03
C ASP A 48 8.24 16.84 -11.70
N VAL A 49 6.95 17.02 -11.97
CA VAL A 49 6.12 16.03 -12.65
C VAL A 49 6.64 15.73 -14.06
N THR A 50 6.94 16.76 -14.86
CA THR A 50 7.50 16.58 -16.21
C THR A 50 8.86 15.87 -16.17
N PHE A 51 9.70 16.14 -15.17
CA PHE A 51 10.95 15.42 -14.98
C PHE A 51 10.69 13.93 -14.73
N PHE A 52 9.81 13.57 -13.80
CA PHE A 52 9.50 12.17 -13.53
C PHE A 52 8.87 11.46 -14.72
N GLU A 53 7.96 12.14 -15.42
CA GLU A 53 7.35 11.64 -16.65
C GLU A 53 8.38 11.32 -17.73
N SER A 54 9.40 12.18 -17.90
CA SER A 54 10.49 11.92 -18.84
C SER A 54 11.37 10.72 -18.46
N LEU A 55 11.46 10.41 -17.16
CA LEU A 55 12.31 9.36 -16.61
C LEU A 55 11.64 7.98 -16.68
N ILE A 56 10.39 7.86 -16.23
CA ILE A 56 9.68 6.56 -16.13
C ILE A 56 8.56 6.39 -17.17
N GLY A 57 8.23 7.45 -17.91
CA GLY A 57 7.13 7.47 -18.89
C GLY A 57 5.77 7.77 -18.27
N ALA A 58 4.91 8.45 -19.04
CA ALA A 58 3.57 8.89 -18.62
C ALA A 58 2.67 7.77 -18.09
N THR A 59 2.77 6.56 -18.66
CA THR A 59 1.95 5.40 -18.27
C THR A 59 2.31 4.87 -16.87
N ASN A 60 3.52 5.15 -16.39
CA ASN A 60 4.05 4.62 -15.12
C ASN A 60 3.95 5.63 -13.98
N LEU A 61 3.15 6.67 -14.17
CA LEU A 61 2.94 7.76 -13.25
C LEU A 61 1.43 8.02 -13.15
N LEU A 62 0.90 8.18 -11.94
CA LEU A 62 -0.50 8.55 -11.71
C LEU A 62 -0.57 9.96 -11.14
N GLN A 63 -1.42 10.81 -11.73
CA GLN A 63 -1.69 12.16 -11.28
C GLN A 63 -3.19 12.37 -11.05
N ASP A 64 -3.47 13.35 -10.19
CA ASP A 64 -4.73 14.02 -9.91
C ASP A 64 -5.99 13.50 -10.66
N GLY A 65 -6.58 12.47 -10.06
CA GLY A 65 -7.96 12.03 -10.20
C GLY A 65 -8.41 11.54 -8.82
N PRO A 66 -9.54 12.01 -8.25
CA PRO A 66 -9.89 11.72 -6.85
C PRO A 66 -9.91 10.24 -6.52
N ASP A 67 -10.30 9.39 -7.46
CA ASP A 67 -10.51 7.96 -7.24
C ASP A 67 -9.26 7.10 -7.52
N ASP A 68 -8.43 7.49 -8.48
CA ASP A 68 -7.26 6.70 -8.89
C ASP A 68 -6.15 6.68 -7.83
N LEU A 69 -6.04 7.75 -7.04
CA LEU A 69 -5.04 7.88 -5.98
C LEU A 69 -5.54 7.40 -4.61
N GLN A 70 -6.84 7.14 -4.44
CA GLN A 70 -7.40 6.70 -3.15
C GLN A 70 -6.81 5.37 -2.70
N GLY A 71 -6.61 4.41 -3.62
CA GLY A 71 -6.02 3.10 -3.30
C GLY A 71 -4.58 3.18 -2.78
N TYR A 72 -3.88 4.28 -3.04
CA TYR A 72 -2.51 4.53 -2.56
C TYR A 72 -2.47 5.41 -1.32
N ASN A 73 -3.43 6.33 -1.16
CA ASN A 73 -3.50 7.27 -0.05
C ASN A 73 -4.19 6.71 1.20
N VAL A 74 -5.02 5.67 1.08
CA VAL A 74 -5.75 5.05 2.20
C VAL A 74 -5.05 3.75 2.61
N ASP A 75 -4.88 3.54 3.91
CA ASP A 75 -4.26 2.32 4.44
C ASP A 75 -5.21 1.12 4.42
N PHE A 76 -4.65 -0.07 4.65
CA PHE A 76 -5.39 -1.33 4.66
C PHE A 76 -6.58 -1.36 5.63
N TRP A 77 -6.49 -0.67 6.78
CA TRP A 77 -7.56 -0.64 7.79
C TRP A 77 -8.56 0.50 7.59
N HIS A 78 -8.39 1.34 6.56
CA HIS A 78 -9.16 2.58 6.41
C HIS A 78 -9.13 3.43 7.70
N SER A 79 -7.98 3.48 8.35
CA SER A 79 -7.74 4.21 9.59
C SER A 79 -7.07 5.56 9.35
N VAL A 80 -6.23 5.66 8.33
CA VAL A 80 -5.45 6.86 7.98
C VAL A 80 -5.54 7.12 6.48
N ARG A 81 -5.47 8.40 6.10
CA ARG A 81 -5.51 8.83 4.70
C ARG A 81 -4.57 10.00 4.45
N GLY A 82 -3.66 9.83 3.50
CA GLY A 82 -2.81 10.91 2.99
C GLY A 82 -3.47 11.74 1.89
N SER A 83 -2.74 12.74 1.41
CA SER A 83 -3.14 13.68 0.35
C SER A 83 -2.10 13.80 -0.76
N SER A 84 -1.37 12.72 -1.04
CA SER A 84 -0.43 12.68 -2.15
C SER A 84 -1.14 12.87 -3.47
N LYS A 85 -0.51 13.66 -4.34
CA LYS A 85 -1.01 13.98 -5.70
C LYS A 85 -0.28 13.21 -6.79
N LEU A 86 0.73 12.41 -6.43
CA LEU A 86 1.63 11.78 -7.37
C LEU A 86 2.05 10.39 -6.89
N VAL A 87 1.80 9.38 -7.72
CA VAL A 87 2.33 8.01 -7.55
C VAL A 87 3.30 7.73 -8.69
N LEU A 88 4.53 7.37 -8.35
CA LEU A 88 5.58 6.93 -9.27
C LEU A 88 5.69 5.41 -9.22
N LYS A 89 5.74 4.75 -10.38
CA LYS A 89 5.92 3.30 -10.52
C LYS A 89 7.19 3.03 -11.32
N PRO A 90 8.40 3.11 -10.72
CA PRO A 90 9.65 2.78 -11.42
C PRO A 90 9.73 1.28 -11.75
N GLY A 91 10.42 0.94 -12.84
CA GLY A 91 10.64 -0.42 -13.33
C GLY A 91 12.09 -0.90 -13.23
N SER A 92 12.99 -0.12 -12.62
CA SER A 92 14.39 -0.47 -12.42
C SER A 92 15.01 0.23 -11.20
N THR A 93 16.11 -0.31 -10.68
CA THR A 93 16.88 0.32 -9.59
C THR A 93 17.52 1.65 -10.04
N GLY A 94 17.92 1.74 -11.31
CA GLY A 94 18.41 3.00 -11.92
C GLY A 94 17.37 4.11 -11.92
N GLU A 95 16.12 3.81 -12.28
CA GLU A 95 15.00 4.77 -12.19
C GLU A 95 14.77 5.23 -10.74
N ILE A 96 14.77 4.30 -9.77
CA ILE A 96 14.63 4.64 -8.34
C ILE A 96 15.74 5.59 -7.90
N SER A 97 16.99 5.28 -8.25
CA SER A 97 18.17 6.07 -7.88
C SER A 97 18.04 7.51 -8.38
N GLU A 98 17.69 7.72 -9.64
CA GLU A 98 17.53 9.07 -10.21
C GLU A 98 16.30 9.80 -9.64
N ILE A 99 15.19 9.11 -9.35
CA ILE A 99 14.04 9.68 -8.64
C ILE A 99 14.46 10.19 -7.26
N LEU A 100 15.09 9.34 -6.44
CA LEU A 100 15.47 9.70 -5.07
C LEU A 100 16.52 10.80 -5.03
N LYS A 101 17.47 10.80 -5.98
CA LYS A 101 18.45 11.86 -6.16
C LYS A 101 17.79 13.21 -6.48
N TYR A 102 16.80 13.21 -7.37
CA TYR A 102 16.03 14.42 -7.69
C TYR A 102 15.22 14.91 -6.48
N CYS A 103 14.49 14.01 -5.80
CA CYS A 103 13.73 14.34 -4.60
C CYS A 103 14.62 14.89 -3.49
N ASN A 104 15.82 14.32 -3.29
CA ASN A 104 16.78 14.80 -2.31
C ASN A 104 17.27 16.22 -2.64
N HIS A 105 17.63 16.48 -3.91
CA HIS A 105 18.04 17.82 -4.36
C HIS A 105 16.93 18.86 -4.18
N ARG A 106 15.67 18.49 -4.46
CA ARG A 106 14.51 19.37 -4.32
C ARG A 106 13.91 19.40 -2.91
N ARG A 107 14.38 18.55 -1.98
CA ARG A 107 13.76 18.30 -0.67
C ARG A 107 12.28 17.92 -0.76
N LEU A 108 11.93 17.05 -1.72
CA LEU A 108 10.59 16.46 -1.82
C LEU A 108 10.51 15.22 -0.92
N ALA A 109 9.46 15.13 -0.11
CA ALA A 109 9.21 13.96 0.73
C ALA A 109 8.71 12.78 -0.10
N VAL A 110 9.13 11.56 0.25
CA VAL A 110 8.78 10.33 -0.46
C VAL A 110 8.24 9.31 0.53
N CYS A 111 7.11 8.68 0.19
CA CYS A 111 6.51 7.55 0.89
C CYS A 111 6.68 6.29 0.02
N VAL A 112 7.53 5.36 0.44
CA VAL A 112 7.73 4.10 -0.30
C VAL A 112 6.61 3.12 0.00
N GLN A 113 6.01 2.56 -1.04
CA GLN A 113 4.85 1.67 -0.90
C GLN A 113 5.07 0.34 -1.65
N GLY A 114 4.91 -0.77 -0.90
CA GLY A 114 4.82 -2.12 -1.45
C GLY A 114 3.37 -2.50 -1.74
N GLY A 115 2.90 -3.61 -1.16
CA GLY A 115 1.54 -4.12 -1.31
C GLY A 115 0.44 -3.36 -0.55
N ASN A 116 0.80 -2.28 0.17
CA ASN A 116 -0.10 -1.50 1.03
C ASN A 116 -0.92 -2.34 2.06
N THR A 117 -0.31 -3.37 2.64
CA THR A 117 -0.95 -4.26 3.65
C THR A 117 -0.44 -4.02 5.07
N GLY A 118 0.24 -2.90 5.31
CA GLY A 118 0.74 -2.53 6.63
C GLY A 118 -0.40 -2.10 7.56
N LEU A 119 -0.30 -2.41 8.85
CA LEU A 119 -1.39 -2.20 9.81
C LEU A 119 -1.15 -1.03 10.77
N VAL A 120 -0.09 -0.25 10.56
CA VAL A 120 0.33 0.85 11.44
C VAL A 120 0.41 2.21 10.72
N GLY A 121 -0.19 2.31 9.53
CA GLY A 121 -0.22 3.55 8.74
C GLY A 121 1.09 3.92 8.03
N GLY A 122 2.18 3.15 8.20
CA GLY A 122 3.49 3.47 7.61
C GLY A 122 3.60 3.25 6.10
N SER A 123 2.60 2.65 5.45
CA SER A 123 2.58 2.41 4.00
C SER A 123 1.89 3.52 3.20
N VAL A 124 1.35 4.55 3.87
CA VAL A 124 0.64 5.66 3.23
C VAL A 124 1.20 7.02 3.70
N PRO A 125 1.10 8.07 2.88
CA PRO A 125 1.55 9.41 3.24
C PRO A 125 0.75 10.03 4.39
N VAL A 126 1.35 10.95 5.13
CA VAL A 126 0.66 11.75 6.16
C VAL A 126 0.08 13.04 5.55
N CYS A 127 0.85 13.66 4.66
CA CYS A 127 0.54 14.91 3.97
C CYS A 127 0.55 14.64 2.45
N ASP A 128 1.47 15.24 1.72
CA ASP A 128 1.56 15.30 0.26
C ASP A 128 2.84 14.60 -0.27
N GLU A 129 3.42 13.69 0.51
CA GLU A 129 4.62 12.95 0.11
C GLU A 129 4.38 12.19 -1.20
N ILE A 130 5.37 12.18 -2.09
CA ILE A 130 5.30 11.44 -3.36
C ILE A 130 5.28 9.95 -3.03
N ILE A 131 4.29 9.22 -3.55
CA ILE A 131 4.23 7.77 -3.33
C ILE A 131 5.13 7.08 -4.35
N LEU A 132 6.11 6.33 -3.87
CA LEU A 132 7.01 5.52 -4.70
C LEU A 132 6.59 4.05 -4.62
N SER A 133 5.85 3.58 -5.61
CA SER A 133 5.29 2.23 -5.64
C SER A 133 6.26 1.21 -6.25
N MET A 134 6.53 0.13 -5.53
CA MET A 134 7.42 -0.95 -5.97
C MET A 134 6.75 -2.00 -6.85
N ALA A 135 5.46 -1.84 -7.19
CA ALA A 135 4.66 -2.88 -7.84
C ALA A 135 5.19 -3.36 -9.22
N ARG A 136 5.96 -2.54 -9.94
CA ARG A 136 6.55 -2.90 -11.24
C ARG A 136 7.87 -3.68 -11.12
N LEU A 137 8.51 -3.64 -9.96
CA LEU A 137 9.72 -4.41 -9.65
C LEU A 137 9.33 -5.79 -9.13
N ASN A 138 8.72 -6.62 -9.98
CA ASN A 138 8.07 -7.88 -9.60
C ASN A 138 8.70 -9.13 -10.24
N LYS A 139 9.98 -9.09 -10.61
CA LYS A 139 10.70 -10.22 -11.21
C LYS A 139 11.40 -11.07 -10.15
N ILE A 140 11.32 -12.38 -10.34
CA ILE A 140 12.22 -13.34 -9.69
C ILE A 140 13.45 -13.46 -10.59
N LEU A 141 14.63 -13.10 -10.07
CA LEU A 141 15.86 -12.98 -10.85
C LEU A 141 16.58 -14.32 -10.99
N SER A 142 16.67 -15.09 -9.91
CA SER A 142 17.29 -16.43 -9.90
C SER A 142 16.81 -17.28 -8.73
N ILE A 143 16.77 -18.59 -8.94
CA ILE A 143 16.59 -19.60 -7.90
C ILE A 143 17.72 -20.60 -8.06
N ASP A 144 18.56 -20.75 -7.03
CA ASP A 144 19.63 -21.73 -6.99
C ASP A 144 19.07 -23.07 -6.49
N ASP A 145 19.18 -24.11 -7.32
CA ASP A 145 18.56 -25.41 -7.12
C ASP A 145 19.32 -26.31 -6.13
N ILE A 146 20.55 -25.94 -5.74
CA ILE A 146 21.38 -26.68 -4.78
C ILE A 146 21.26 -26.07 -3.37
N THR A 147 21.35 -24.75 -3.29
CA THR A 147 21.39 -24.00 -2.02
C THR A 147 20.01 -23.52 -1.59
N GLY A 148 19.04 -23.46 -2.50
CA GLY A 148 17.70 -22.92 -2.24
C GLY A 148 17.66 -21.39 -2.12
N ILE A 149 18.73 -20.70 -2.52
CA ILE A 149 18.80 -19.23 -2.49
C ILE A 149 17.96 -18.65 -3.61
N VAL A 150 17.12 -17.67 -3.29
CA VAL A 150 16.32 -16.92 -4.26
C VAL A 150 16.70 -15.45 -4.26
N ALA A 151 16.95 -14.90 -5.44
CA ALA A 151 17.11 -13.47 -5.67
C ALA A 151 15.87 -12.96 -6.41
N CYS A 152 15.28 -11.87 -5.92
CA CYS A 152 14.06 -11.31 -6.49
C CYS A 152 13.96 -9.81 -6.23
N GLU A 153 13.17 -9.14 -7.05
CA GLU A 153 12.90 -7.71 -6.90
C GLU A 153 11.93 -7.43 -5.73
N SER A 154 11.98 -6.21 -5.18
CA SER A 154 11.27 -5.83 -3.95
C SER A 154 9.74 -5.89 -4.06
N GLY A 155 9.19 -5.75 -5.26
CA GLY A 155 7.76 -5.80 -5.55
C GLY A 155 7.20 -7.19 -5.85
N VAL A 156 8.00 -8.25 -5.75
CA VAL A 156 7.47 -9.62 -5.90
C VAL A 156 6.43 -9.91 -4.81
N ILE A 157 5.27 -10.42 -5.21
CA ILE A 157 4.21 -10.86 -4.29
C ILE A 157 4.66 -12.15 -3.59
N LEU A 158 4.48 -12.24 -2.27
CA LEU A 158 4.90 -13.39 -1.47
C LEU A 158 4.31 -14.71 -1.97
N GLU A 159 3.02 -14.73 -2.31
CA GLU A 159 2.36 -15.91 -2.87
C GLU A 159 3.00 -16.38 -4.18
N ASN A 160 3.37 -15.46 -5.07
CA ASN A 160 4.03 -15.80 -6.33
C ASN A 160 5.43 -16.38 -6.11
N LEU A 161 6.19 -15.84 -5.14
CA LEU A 161 7.50 -16.38 -4.76
C LEU A 161 7.37 -17.79 -4.18
N ASP A 162 6.41 -18.00 -3.28
CA ASP A 162 6.15 -19.29 -2.64
C ASP A 162 5.65 -20.34 -3.66
N ALA A 163 4.83 -19.95 -4.63
CA ALA A 163 4.46 -20.80 -5.76
C ALA A 163 5.67 -21.21 -6.60
N LYS A 164 6.52 -20.24 -6.98
CA LYS A 164 7.67 -20.50 -7.86
C LYS A 164 8.75 -21.35 -7.19
N THR A 165 9.04 -21.11 -5.92
CA THR A 165 10.02 -21.91 -5.15
C THR A 165 9.51 -23.33 -4.88
N ARG A 166 8.18 -23.51 -4.72
CA ARG A 166 7.57 -24.84 -4.58
C ARG A 166 7.73 -25.71 -5.82
N GLU A 167 7.70 -25.14 -7.02
CA GLU A 167 7.99 -25.87 -8.27
C GLU A 167 9.41 -26.49 -8.25
N ALA A 168 10.35 -25.85 -7.56
CA ALA A 168 11.72 -26.31 -7.38
C ALA A 168 11.92 -27.18 -6.12
N GLY A 169 10.85 -27.55 -5.41
CA GLY A 169 10.91 -28.37 -4.19
C GLY A 169 11.27 -27.59 -2.91
N TYR A 170 11.28 -26.26 -2.97
CA TYR A 170 11.59 -25.38 -1.85
C TYR A 170 10.34 -24.73 -1.25
N VAL A 171 10.52 -24.07 -0.11
CA VAL A 171 9.46 -23.34 0.58
C VAL A 171 10.00 -22.01 1.09
N VAL A 172 9.22 -20.93 0.94
CA VAL A 172 9.60 -19.63 1.49
C VAL A 172 9.47 -19.70 3.03
N PRO A 173 10.46 -19.22 3.81
CA PRO A 173 10.46 -19.32 5.28
C PRO A 173 9.39 -18.45 5.96
N LEU A 174 8.71 -17.60 5.18
CA LEU A 174 7.68 -16.66 5.61
C LEU A 174 6.32 -17.03 5.00
N ASP A 175 5.25 -16.94 5.80
CA ASP A 175 3.87 -17.05 5.32
C ASP A 175 2.95 -16.23 6.25
N LEU A 176 2.04 -15.44 5.67
CA LEU A 176 1.19 -14.51 6.39
C LEU A 176 -0.15 -14.31 5.67
N GLY A 177 -1.17 -13.84 6.39
CA GLY A 177 -2.54 -13.77 5.88
C GLY A 177 -2.71 -12.87 4.63
N ALA A 178 -1.83 -11.89 4.46
CA ALA A 178 -1.79 -10.98 3.31
C ALA A 178 -0.88 -11.46 2.15
N LYS A 179 -0.51 -12.75 2.08
CA LYS A 179 0.47 -13.27 1.11
C LYS A 179 0.18 -12.95 -0.36
N SER A 180 -1.10 -12.82 -0.73
CA SER A 180 -1.55 -12.58 -2.10
C SER A 180 -1.34 -11.13 -2.56
N SER A 181 -1.02 -10.22 -1.63
CA SER A 181 -0.82 -8.80 -1.95
C SER A 181 0.43 -8.19 -1.31
N CYS A 182 0.96 -8.75 -0.22
CA CYS A 182 2.20 -8.24 0.37
C CYS A 182 3.39 -8.50 -0.56
N HIS A 183 4.27 -7.50 -0.68
CA HIS A 183 5.50 -7.62 -1.46
C HIS A 183 6.68 -8.02 -0.57
N ILE A 184 7.66 -8.74 -1.12
CA ILE A 184 8.87 -9.19 -0.41
C ILE A 184 9.63 -8.02 0.22
N GLY A 185 9.81 -6.91 -0.51
CA GLY A 185 10.46 -5.71 0.03
C GLY A 185 9.72 -5.13 1.23
N GLY A 186 8.38 -5.12 1.21
CA GLY A 186 7.57 -4.70 2.35
C GLY A 186 7.72 -5.64 3.55
N ASN A 187 7.79 -6.96 3.29
CA ASN A 187 8.03 -7.96 4.32
C ASN A 187 9.39 -7.74 5.00
N VAL A 188 10.44 -7.48 4.21
CA VAL A 188 11.78 -7.21 4.73
C VAL A 188 11.82 -5.89 5.52
N SER A 189 11.27 -4.79 4.97
CA SER A 189 11.26 -3.48 5.63
C SER A 189 10.51 -3.47 6.96
N THR A 190 9.48 -4.30 7.10
CA THR A 190 8.69 -4.43 8.34
C THR A 190 9.20 -5.53 9.25
N ASN A 191 10.24 -6.27 8.85
CA ASN A 191 10.69 -7.49 9.51
C ASN A 191 9.50 -8.42 9.82
N ALA A 192 8.72 -8.73 8.77
CA ALA A 192 7.49 -9.51 8.89
C ALA A 192 7.79 -10.89 9.48
N GLY A 193 7.06 -11.20 10.56
CA GLY A 193 6.92 -12.56 11.04
C GLY A 193 5.80 -13.28 10.30
N GLY A 194 5.24 -14.33 10.90
CA GLY A 194 4.09 -14.99 10.32
C GLY A 194 3.88 -16.39 10.86
N LEU A 195 3.08 -17.17 10.15
CA LEU A 195 2.63 -18.50 10.55
C LEU A 195 3.79 -19.49 10.71
N ARG A 196 4.90 -19.28 9.98
CA ARG A 196 6.06 -20.19 9.95
C ARG A 196 7.25 -19.74 10.82
N VAL A 197 7.10 -18.67 11.59
CA VAL A 197 8.20 -18.08 12.39
C VAL A 197 8.79 -19.07 13.42
N ILE A 198 7.97 -19.97 13.98
CA ILE A 198 8.43 -20.97 14.96
C ILE A 198 9.41 -21.98 14.33
N ARG A 199 9.24 -22.28 13.04
CA ARG A 199 10.06 -23.28 12.33
C ARG A 199 11.29 -22.67 11.68
N TYR A 200 11.16 -21.51 11.03
CA TYR A 200 12.21 -20.90 10.23
C TYR A 200 12.82 -19.64 10.83
N GLY A 201 12.28 -19.18 11.96
CA GLY A 201 12.75 -17.97 12.62
C GLY A 201 12.30 -16.70 11.89
N ASN A 202 13.02 -15.63 12.18
CA ASN A 202 12.73 -14.29 11.69
C ASN A 202 13.46 -14.00 10.36
N LEU A 203 12.98 -13.02 9.59
CA LEU A 203 13.61 -12.58 8.34
C LEU A 203 15.05 -12.12 8.53
N HIS A 204 15.41 -11.56 9.70
CA HIS A 204 16.80 -11.26 10.05
C HIS A 204 17.78 -12.44 9.87
N GLY A 205 17.33 -13.69 10.02
CA GLY A 205 18.16 -14.88 9.81
C GLY A 205 18.01 -15.48 8.41
N SER A 206 16.95 -15.15 7.68
CA SER A 206 16.64 -15.73 6.36
C SER A 206 17.04 -14.86 5.18
N VAL A 207 17.15 -13.54 5.37
CA VAL A 207 17.59 -12.59 4.34
C VAL A 207 19.12 -12.62 4.27
N LEU A 208 19.66 -13.01 3.12
CA LEU A 208 21.10 -13.13 2.91
C LEU A 208 21.75 -11.83 2.41
N GLY A 209 20.98 -10.95 1.79
CA GLY A 209 21.46 -9.67 1.26
C GLY A 209 20.32 -8.80 0.73
N VAL A 210 20.61 -7.50 0.61
CA VAL A 210 19.70 -6.48 0.05
C VAL A 210 20.50 -5.51 -0.82
N GLU A 211 19.87 -5.01 -1.87
CA GLU A 211 20.33 -3.83 -2.63
C GLU A 211 19.50 -2.64 -2.15
N ALA A 212 20.16 -1.59 -1.66
CA ALA A 212 19.52 -0.43 -1.04
C ALA A 212 20.33 0.86 -1.26
#